data_AF-A0A7K2X6Q0-F1
#
_entry.id   AF-A0A7K2X6Q0-F1
#
_cell.length_a   1.000
_cell.length_b   1.000
_cell.length_c   1.000
_cell.angle_alpha   90.00
_cell.angle_beta   90.00
_cell.angle_gamma   90.00
#
_symmetry.space_group_name_H-M   'P 1'
#
loop_
_entity.id
_entity.type
_entity.pdbx_description
1 polymer ?
#
loop_
_entity_poly.entity_id
_entity_poly.type
_entity_poly.pdbx_seq_one_letter_code
_entity_poly.pdbx_strand_id
1 'polypeptide(L)' 'QVLATARAPRGAASARHGLTGLMALEGMTTHAAFAAGEEAVAGRIAPGFRADLAAFAVDPVEAPADETAQA' A
#
# COMPACT_ATOMS: atom_id res chain seq x y z
N GLN A 1 -2.77 8.77 -4.40
CA GLN A 1 -4.12 8.53 -4.99
C GLN A 1 -4.64 7.11 -4.75
N VAL A 2 -3.80 6.06 -4.84
CA VAL A 2 -4.20 4.64 -4.65
C VAL A 2 -4.62 4.32 -3.21
N LEU A 3 -3.79 4.63 -2.20
CA LEU A 3 -4.10 4.41 -0.78
C LEU A 3 -5.40 5.09 -0.33
N ALA A 4 -5.62 6.32 -0.76
CA ALA A 4 -6.83 7.07 -0.45
C ALA A 4 -8.09 6.39 -1.00
N THR A 5 -8.01 5.85 -2.23
CA THR A 5 -9.14 5.14 -2.85
C THR A 5 -9.37 3.79 -2.19
N ALA A 6 -8.31 3.11 -1.75
CA ALA A 6 -8.42 1.84 -1.04
C ALA A 6 -9.14 2.00 0.31
N ARG A 7 -8.83 3.05 1.07
CA ARG A 7 -9.47 3.32 2.39
C ARG A 7 -10.85 3.95 2.27
N ALA A 8 -11.11 4.73 1.22
CA ALA A 8 -12.40 5.38 0.96
C ALA A 8 -12.88 5.07 -0.48
N PRO A 9 -13.47 3.88 -0.69
CA PRO A 9 -13.87 3.44 -2.02
C PRO A 9 -14.94 4.35 -2.63
N ARG A 10 -14.84 4.56 -3.94
CA ARG A 10 -15.76 5.41 -4.72
C ARG A 10 -16.61 4.58 -5.68
N GLY A 11 -17.67 5.18 -6.22
CA GLY A 11 -18.52 4.54 -7.23
C GLY A 11 -19.23 3.28 -6.71
N ALA A 12 -19.31 2.23 -7.53
CA ALA A 12 -20.02 1.00 -7.18
C ALA A 12 -19.49 0.29 -5.92
N ALA A 13 -18.27 0.58 -5.49
CA ALA A 13 -17.66 0.01 -4.29
C ALA A 13 -17.94 0.82 -3.00
N SER A 14 -18.53 2.02 -3.09
CA SER A 14 -18.73 2.91 -1.92
C SER A 14 -19.71 2.36 -0.88
N ALA A 15 -20.55 1.39 -1.25
CA ALA A 15 -21.46 0.71 -0.33
C ALA A 15 -20.73 -0.24 0.65
N ARG A 16 -19.43 -0.46 0.48
CA ARG A 16 -18.61 -1.34 1.30
C ARG A 16 -17.62 -0.52 2.12
N HIS A 17 -17.21 -1.07 3.26
CA HIS A 17 -16.07 -0.54 4.00
C HIS A 17 -14.82 -0.59 3.13
N GLY A 18 -14.01 0.46 3.21
CA GLY A 18 -12.68 0.46 2.59
C GLY A 18 -11.71 -0.48 3.30
N LEU A 19 -10.56 -0.68 2.68
CA LEU A 19 -9.46 -1.45 3.25
C LEU A 19 -8.88 -0.73 4.48
N THR A 20 -8.40 -1.52 5.44
CA THR A 20 -7.56 -0.98 6.52
C THR A 20 -6.24 -0.46 5.96
N GLY A 21 -5.51 0.33 6.75
CA GLY A 21 -4.21 0.84 6.34
C GLY A 21 -3.21 -0.26 5.97
N LEU A 22 -3.17 -1.33 6.76
CA LEU A 22 -2.30 -2.48 6.51
C LEU A 22 -2.70 -3.21 5.23
N MET A 23 -3.99 -3.50 5.04
CA MET A 23 -4.49 -4.15 3.81
C MET A 23 -4.16 -3.32 2.56
N ALA A 24 -4.29 -1.99 2.66
CA ALA A 24 -3.96 -1.09 1.57
C ALA A 24 -2.45 -1.11 1.26
N LEU A 25 -1.59 -1.11 2.29
CA LEU A 25 -0.14 -1.18 2.14
C LEU A 25 0.34 -2.52 1.55
N GLU A 26 -0.23 -3.64 2.00
CA GLU A 26 0.05 -4.98 1.43
C GLU A 26 -0.38 -5.04 -0.04
N GLY A 27 -1.55 -4.46 -0.36
CA GLY A 27 -2.07 -4.35 -1.73
C GLY A 27 -1.11 -3.69 -2.73
N MET A 28 -0.26 -2.77 -2.27
CA MET A 28 0.71 -2.04 -3.07
C MET A 28 2.16 -2.51 -2.89
N THR A 29 2.40 -3.55 -2.08
CA THR A 29 3.72 -4.11 -1.82
C THR A 29 3.73 -5.61 -2.13
N THR A 30 3.49 -6.45 -1.14
CA THR A 30 3.55 -7.93 -1.25
C THR A 30 2.57 -8.48 -2.27
N HIS A 31 1.31 -8.02 -2.27
CA HIS A 31 0.30 -8.50 -3.21
C HIS A 31 0.57 -8.03 -4.64
N ALA A 32 1.07 -6.81 -4.81
CA ALA A 32 1.45 -6.30 -6.12
C ALA A 32 2.64 -7.07 -6.71
N ALA A 33 3.66 -7.36 -5.90
CA ALA A 33 4.80 -8.18 -6.33
C ALA A 33 4.36 -9.59 -6.73
N PHE A 34 3.48 -10.22 -5.95
CA PHE A 34 2.91 -11.53 -6.30
C PHE A 34 2.11 -11.50 -7.61
N ALA A 35 1.26 -10.48 -7.80
CA ALA A 35 0.48 -10.33 -9.03
C ALA A 35 1.37 -10.12 -10.27
N ALA A 36 2.56 -9.54 -10.09
CA ALA A 36 3.55 -9.33 -11.14
C ALA A 36 4.51 -10.52 -11.35
N GLY A 37 4.48 -11.55 -10.49
CA GLY A 37 5.45 -12.64 -10.50
C GLY A 37 6.86 -12.23 -10.02
N GLU A 38 6.95 -11.17 -9.22
CA GLU A 38 8.21 -10.62 -8.69
C GLU A 38 8.37 -10.85 -7.18
N GLU A 39 7.52 -11.64 -6.53
CA GLU A 39 7.51 -11.85 -5.09
C GLU A 39 8.81 -12.44 -4.51
N ALA A 40 9.64 -13.05 -5.37
CA ALA A 40 10.96 -13.56 -5.00
C ALA A 40 12.02 -12.46 -4.83
N VAL A 41 11.80 -11.28 -5.38
CA VAL A 41 12.78 -10.17 -5.41
C VAL A 41 12.21 -8.82 -5.02
N ALA A 42 10.90 -8.66 -4.88
CA ALA A 42 10.23 -7.38 -4.62
C ALA A 42 9.09 -7.48 -3.60
N GLY A 43 8.58 -6.32 -3.15
CA GLY A 43 7.42 -6.21 -2.27
C GLY A 43 7.67 -6.49 -0.78
N ARG A 44 8.93 -6.77 -0.39
CA ARG A 44 9.34 -6.95 1.01
C ARG A 44 10.67 -6.28 1.28
N ILE A 45 10.84 -5.80 2.51
CA ILE A 45 12.13 -5.33 3.04
C ILE A 45 12.82 -6.54 3.68
N ALA A 46 13.65 -7.23 2.91
CA ALA A 46 14.39 -8.40 3.36
C ALA A 46 15.70 -8.59 2.57
N PRO A 47 16.73 -9.25 3.11
CA PRO A 47 17.93 -9.59 2.35
C PRO A 47 17.61 -10.36 1.07
N GLY A 48 18.27 -10.01 -0.04
CA GLY A 48 18.05 -10.62 -1.35
C GLY A 48 16.92 -9.97 -2.16
N PHE A 49 16.13 -9.07 -1.57
CA PHE A 49 15.12 -8.28 -2.27
C PHE A 49 15.73 -6.96 -2.77
N ARG A 50 15.12 -6.39 -3.81
CA ARG A 50 15.50 -5.06 -4.32
C ARG A 50 15.37 -4.00 -3.23
N ALA A 51 16.32 -3.08 -3.20
CA ALA A 51 16.35 -1.98 -2.24
C ALA A 51 15.44 -0.80 -2.65
N ASP A 52 14.22 -1.12 -3.10
CA ASP A 52 13.21 -0.12 -3.49
C ASP A 52 12.48 0.34 -2.21
N LEU A 53 13.03 1.37 -1.55
CA LEU A 53 12.54 1.87 -0.27
C LEU A 53 11.86 3.23 -0.42
N ALA A 54 10.71 3.39 0.25
CA ALA A 54 10.04 4.67 0.46
C ALA A 54 10.12 5.01 1.95
N ALA A 55 10.63 6.21 2.26
CA ALA A 55 10.67 6.74 3.62
C ALA A 55 9.50 7.70 3.81
N PHE A 56 8.83 7.61 4.97
CA PHE A 56 7.73 8.49 5.34
C PHE A 56 8.04 9.14 6.68
N ALA A 57 7.70 10.42 6.84
CA ALA A 57 7.79 11.13 8.11
C ALA A 57 6.68 10.72 9.11
N VAL A 58 5.67 9.98 8.63
CA VAL A 58 4.50 9.51 9.38
C VAL A 58 4.35 8.01 9.22
N ASP A 59 3.59 7.36 10.10
CA ASP A 59 3.25 5.95 9.96
C ASP A 59 2.27 5.75 8.78
N PRO A 60 2.65 5.06 7.69
CA PRO A 60 1.79 4.89 6.53
C PRO A 60 0.58 3.96 6.77
N VAL A 61 0.54 3.23 7.89
CA VAL A 61 -0.60 2.39 8.28
C VAL A 61 -1.65 3.23 9.01
N GLU A 62 -1.23 4.10 9.92
CA GLU A 62 -2.14 4.88 10.76
C GLU A 62 -2.49 6.26 10.18
N ALA A 63 -1.56 6.90 9.46
CA ALA A 63 -1.77 8.26 8.95
C ALA A 63 -2.91 8.35 7.92
N PRO A 64 -3.59 9.50 7.83
CA PRO A 64 -4.52 9.81 6.75
C PRO A 64 -3.86 9.64 5.38
N ALA A 65 -4.60 9.11 4.41
CA ALA A 65 -4.03 8.74 3.11
C ALA A 65 -3.55 9.93 2.26
N ASP A 66 -4.07 11.13 2.52
CA ASP A 66 -3.62 12.39 1.95
C ASP A 66 -2.31 12.88 2.57
N GLU A 67 -2.12 12.66 3.87
CA GLU A 67 -0.87 12.96 4.58
C GLU A 67 0.24 11.97 4.18
N THR A 68 -0.05 10.66 4.12
CA THR A 68 0.91 9.66 3.61
C THR A 68 1.32 9.94 2.16
N ALA A 69 0.43 10.52 1.35
CA ALA A 69 0.74 10.84 -0.05
C ALA A 69 1.63 12.09 -0.22
N GLN A 70 1.78 12.92 0.82
CA GLN A 70 2.57 14.14 0.81
C GLN A 70 3.86 14.03 1.64
N ALA A 71 4.04 12.91 2.33
CA ALA A 71 5.15 12.62 3.22
C ALA A 71 6.46 12.29 2.48
#